data_AF-A0A8C0AG37-F1
#
_entry.id   AF-A0A8C0AG37-F1
#
_cell.length_a   1.000
_cell.length_b   1.000
_cell.length_c   1.000
_cell.angle_alpha   90.00
_cell.angle_beta   90.00
_cell.angle_gamma   90.00
#
_symmetry.space_group_name_H-M   'P 1'
#
loop_
_entity.id
_entity.type
_entity.pdbx_description
1 polymer ?
#
loop_
_entity_poly.entity_id
_entity_poly.type
_entity_poly.pdbx_seq_one_letter_code
_entity_poly.pdbx_strand_id
1 'polypeptide(L)'
;MGRTYIVEETVGQYLSNINLQGKAFVSGLLIGQCSSQKDYVILATRTPPKEEQNESPTHSKAKLDNLDEEWATEHAHQLVFAVEKSVNKKRLWNFTEEEVSERVILHFCSSTKKIFCRTYDIHDPKSSAKPADWKYQNGLSASWLSLECTVYINIHVPLSTTSVSYTLEKNTKNGLARWAKQIENGIYLINGQVKDEDCDLLEGQKKSSRGNTQAANHSFDIRVLTQLLLNSDHRSTAMVQICSGSVNLKGAVKCRAYIHSNKPKVKDAVQAMKRDILNTVADRCEILFEDLLLNEIPEKKDSEKEFHILPHRVFVPIPGSTVMLCDYKFGDESAEEIRDHFLEMLDRMIQIEDLEIAEEINTACISSSMDTEASLDNTDDEQPKQPIKTTIVLKIQQNIGVIAAFAVAALAAGISFHYFSD
;
A
#
# COMPACT_ATOMS: atom_id res chain seq x y z
N MET A 1 -28.00 -16.34 -10.82
CA MET A 1 -27.66 -16.77 -9.44
C MET A 1 -26.82 -15.67 -8.81
N GLY A 2 -27.05 -15.34 -7.53
CA GLY A 2 -26.34 -14.26 -6.85
C GLY A 2 -24.85 -14.58 -6.60
N ARG A 3 -24.04 -13.54 -6.36
CA ARG A 3 -22.64 -13.70 -5.92
C ARG A 3 -22.60 -14.34 -4.53
N THR A 4 -21.51 -15.01 -4.18
CA THR A 4 -21.31 -15.60 -2.84
C THR A 4 -20.11 -14.94 -2.17
N TYR A 5 -20.32 -14.40 -0.97
CA TYR A 5 -19.32 -13.85 -0.08
C TYR A 5 -18.97 -14.89 0.99
N ILE A 6 -17.71 -15.29 1.01
CA ILE A 6 -17.10 -16.13 2.03
C ILE A 6 -16.45 -15.23 3.06
N VAL A 7 -16.81 -15.38 4.32
CA VAL A 7 -16.55 -14.37 5.34
C VAL A 7 -15.85 -15.01 6.54
N GLU A 8 -14.78 -14.38 7.02
CA GLU A 8 -14.09 -14.82 8.23
C GLU A 8 -15.03 -14.73 9.44
N GLU A 9 -14.94 -15.70 10.35
CA GLU A 9 -15.84 -15.78 11.51
C GLU A 9 -15.68 -14.58 12.47
N THR A 10 -14.46 -14.03 12.56
CA THR A 10 -14.16 -12.81 13.34
C THR A 10 -14.94 -11.59 12.86
N VAL A 11 -15.32 -11.52 11.58
CA VAL A 11 -16.20 -10.48 11.04
C VAL A 11 -17.61 -10.62 11.62
N GLY A 12 -18.14 -11.85 11.70
CA GLY A 12 -19.44 -12.11 12.31
C GLY A 12 -19.48 -11.76 13.80
N GLN A 13 -18.39 -12.05 14.52
CA GLN A 13 -18.21 -11.68 15.93
C GLN A 13 -18.17 -10.16 16.09
N TYR A 14 -17.40 -9.47 15.23
CA TYR A 14 -17.34 -8.01 15.21
C TYR A 14 -18.72 -7.39 15.00
N LEU A 15 -19.42 -7.77 13.93
CA LEU A 15 -20.77 -7.26 13.62
C LEU A 15 -21.74 -7.49 14.79
N SER A 16 -21.67 -8.66 15.42
CA SER A 16 -22.53 -9.00 16.57
C SER A 16 -22.29 -8.14 17.80
N ASN A 17 -21.06 -7.65 17.98
CA ASN A 17 -20.59 -6.87 19.11
C ASN A 17 -20.53 -5.35 18.84
N ILE A 18 -20.91 -4.90 17.64
CA ILE A 18 -20.93 -3.47 17.30
C ILE A 18 -21.82 -2.72 18.30
N ASN A 19 -21.22 -1.73 18.96
CA ASN A 19 -21.92 -0.79 19.80
C ASN A 19 -22.39 0.41 18.97
N LEU A 20 -23.70 0.63 18.92
CA LEU A 20 -24.29 1.76 18.21
C LEU A 20 -24.14 3.10 18.98
N GLN A 21 -23.69 3.08 20.24
CA GLN A 21 -23.47 4.27 21.07
C GLN A 21 -24.69 5.22 21.10
N GLY A 22 -25.90 4.66 21.12
CA GLY A 22 -27.15 5.42 21.11
C GLY A 22 -27.59 5.96 19.74
N LYS A 23 -26.82 5.73 18.67
CA LYS A 23 -27.21 6.02 17.28
C LYS A 23 -28.15 4.94 16.75
N ALA A 24 -28.98 5.31 15.77
CA ALA A 24 -29.89 4.35 15.13
C ALA A 24 -29.16 3.40 14.17
N PHE A 25 -28.08 3.86 13.53
CA PHE A 25 -27.25 3.08 12.63
C PHE A 25 -25.80 3.56 12.68
N VAL A 26 -24.89 2.73 12.19
CA VAL A 26 -23.48 3.07 11.94
C VAL A 26 -23.12 2.61 10.53
N SER A 27 -22.24 3.34 9.87
CA SER A 27 -21.65 2.95 8.58
C SER A 27 -20.29 2.31 8.77
N GLY A 28 -19.87 1.53 7.79
CA GLY A 28 -18.63 0.79 7.84
C GLY A 28 -18.15 0.33 6.47
N LEU A 29 -16.96 -0.25 6.44
CA LEU A 29 -16.35 -0.85 5.25
C LEU A 29 -16.14 -2.35 5.47
N LEU A 30 -16.30 -3.10 4.38
CA LEU A 30 -15.90 -4.50 4.30
C LEU A 30 -14.60 -4.57 3.49
N ILE A 31 -13.61 -5.25 4.03
CA ILE A 31 -12.27 -5.37 3.45
C ILE A 31 -12.00 -6.84 3.11
N GLY A 32 -11.52 -7.06 1.89
CA GLY A 32 -11.16 -8.37 1.37
C GLY A 32 -10.93 -8.33 -0.14
N GLN A 33 -11.16 -9.45 -0.83
CA GLN A 33 -10.85 -9.62 -2.24
C GLN A 33 -12.08 -10.03 -3.03
N CYS A 34 -12.34 -9.32 -4.13
CA CYS A 34 -13.30 -9.76 -5.13
C CYS A 34 -12.64 -10.72 -6.13
N SER A 35 -13.35 -11.77 -6.54
CA SER A 35 -12.88 -12.71 -7.57
C SER A 35 -14.05 -13.14 -8.48
N SER A 36 -13.75 -13.75 -9.63
CA SER A 36 -14.75 -14.15 -10.63
C SER A 36 -15.77 -15.16 -10.10
N GLN A 37 -15.42 -15.99 -9.12
CA GLN A 37 -16.28 -17.06 -8.60
C GLN A 37 -16.86 -16.79 -7.21
N LYS A 38 -16.04 -16.28 -6.29
CA LYS A 38 -16.39 -16.05 -4.88
C LYS A 38 -15.68 -14.81 -4.39
N ASP A 39 -16.33 -14.05 -3.54
CA ASP A 39 -15.71 -12.92 -2.86
C ASP A 39 -15.32 -13.31 -1.44
N TYR A 40 -14.25 -12.72 -0.95
CA TYR A 40 -13.70 -13.02 0.37
C TYR A 40 -13.72 -11.76 1.23
N VAL A 41 -14.23 -11.87 2.45
CA VAL A 41 -14.27 -10.76 3.43
C VAL A 41 -13.54 -11.22 4.68
N ILE A 42 -12.47 -10.51 5.03
CA ILE A 42 -11.62 -10.84 6.19
C ILE A 42 -11.71 -9.82 7.31
N LEU A 43 -12.23 -8.63 7.02
CA LEU A 43 -12.32 -7.55 7.97
C LEU A 43 -13.57 -6.70 7.71
N ALA A 44 -14.23 -6.30 8.78
CA ALA A 44 -15.22 -5.24 8.79
C ALA A 44 -14.75 -4.17 9.77
N THR A 45 -15.00 -2.92 9.42
CA THR A 45 -14.67 -1.75 10.25
C THR A 45 -15.80 -0.74 10.20
N ARG A 46 -16.02 -0.02 11.30
CA ARG A 46 -16.81 1.21 11.31
C ARG A 46 -15.99 2.32 10.64
N THR A 47 -16.67 3.21 9.92
CA THR A 47 -16.07 4.46 9.46
C THR A 47 -16.19 5.52 10.55
N PRO A 48 -15.29 6.51 10.61
CA PRO A 48 -15.41 7.63 11.55
C PRO A 48 -16.81 8.26 11.51
N PRO A 49 -17.39 8.62 12.66
CA PRO A 49 -18.63 9.35 12.68
C PRO A 49 -18.42 10.73 12.06
N LYS A 50 -19.41 11.23 11.32
CA LYS A 50 -19.40 12.64 10.90
C LYS A 50 -19.35 13.52 12.16
N GLU A 51 -18.35 14.37 12.27
CA GLU A 51 -18.32 15.39 13.33
C GLU A 51 -19.57 16.25 13.19
N GLU A 52 -20.41 16.26 14.22
CA GLU A 52 -21.54 17.17 14.30
C GLU A 52 -20.95 18.57 14.52
N GLN A 53 -20.72 19.32 13.43
CA GLN A 53 -20.65 20.78 13.54
C GLN A 53 -21.91 21.20 14.29
N ASN A 54 -21.74 21.96 15.38
CA ASN A 54 -22.78 22.44 16.29
C ASN A 54 -23.87 23.25 15.55
N GLU A 55 -24.69 22.61 14.74
CA GLU A 55 -26.00 23.10 14.35
C GLU A 55 -26.96 22.60 15.43
N SER A 56 -27.59 23.56 16.10
CA SER A 56 -28.58 23.36 17.14
C SER A 56 -29.55 22.21 16.83
N PRO A 57 -29.94 21.38 17.83
CA PRO A 57 -30.82 20.22 17.61
C PRO A 57 -32.27 20.69 17.49
N THR A 58 -32.59 21.35 16.39
CA THR A 58 -33.96 21.69 16.01
C THR A 58 -34.26 21.04 14.67
N HIS A 59 -34.37 19.70 14.64
CA HIS A 59 -35.43 19.01 13.90
C HIS A 59 -35.47 17.52 14.30
N SER A 60 -36.58 17.16 14.94
CA SER A 60 -37.18 15.83 15.06
C SER A 60 -36.30 14.67 15.53
N LYS A 61 -36.37 14.39 16.85
CA LYS A 61 -36.47 13.02 17.36
C LYS A 61 -37.77 12.38 16.85
N ALA A 62 -37.85 12.11 15.54
CA ALA A 62 -38.87 11.22 15.02
C ALA A 62 -38.51 9.81 15.52
N LYS A 63 -39.48 9.12 16.13
CA LYS A 63 -39.38 7.69 16.44
C LYS A 63 -38.93 6.95 15.18
N LEU A 64 -37.67 6.52 15.16
CA LEU A 64 -37.07 5.78 14.07
C LEU A 64 -37.37 4.28 14.20
N ASP A 65 -38.62 3.93 14.53
CA ASP A 65 -39.05 2.54 14.64
C ASP A 65 -39.18 1.87 13.26
N ASN A 66 -39.02 2.62 12.16
CA ASN A 66 -38.92 2.10 10.80
C ASN A 66 -37.92 2.95 10.00
N LEU A 67 -36.64 2.55 10.00
CA LEU A 67 -35.76 2.93 8.91
C LEU A 67 -36.32 2.23 7.66
N ASP A 68 -36.79 3.01 6.69
CA ASP A 68 -37.27 2.47 5.42
C ASP A 68 -36.10 1.75 4.72
N GLU A 69 -36.20 0.42 4.63
CA GLU A 69 -35.19 -0.43 4.03
C GLU A 69 -34.93 -0.01 2.58
N GLU A 70 -35.96 0.44 1.87
CA GLU A 70 -35.88 0.90 0.49
C GLU A 70 -35.06 2.19 0.39
N TRP A 71 -35.37 3.18 1.24
CA TRP A 71 -34.61 4.43 1.35
C TRP A 71 -33.14 4.19 1.70
N ALA A 72 -32.86 3.35 2.71
CA ALA A 72 -31.50 3.05 3.15
C ALA A 72 -30.69 2.33 2.05
N THR A 73 -31.35 1.43 1.33
CA THR A 73 -30.78 0.72 0.18
C THR A 73 -30.43 1.68 -0.95
N GLU A 74 -31.31 2.63 -1.29
CA GLU A 74 -31.07 3.62 -2.35
C GLU A 74 -29.92 4.57 -2.01
N HIS A 75 -29.83 5.03 -0.75
CA HIS A 75 -28.76 5.92 -0.32
C HIS A 75 -27.42 5.19 -0.24
N ALA A 76 -27.40 3.95 0.24
CA ALA A 76 -26.20 3.13 0.25
C ALA A 76 -25.70 2.86 -1.17
N HIS A 77 -26.62 2.62 -2.12
CA HIS A 77 -26.31 2.53 -3.54
C HIS A 77 -25.62 3.81 -4.04
N GLN A 78 -26.24 4.99 -3.89
CA GLN A 78 -25.63 6.26 -4.30
C GLN A 78 -24.25 6.50 -3.66
N LEU A 79 -24.08 6.12 -2.40
CA LEU A 79 -22.81 6.23 -1.69
C LEU A 79 -21.72 5.37 -2.32
N VAL A 80 -22.00 4.10 -2.66
CA VAL A 80 -21.03 3.21 -3.34
C VAL A 80 -20.55 3.82 -4.65
N PHE A 81 -21.47 4.38 -5.45
CA PHE A 81 -21.09 5.06 -6.71
C PHE A 81 -20.27 6.32 -6.47
N ALA A 82 -20.64 7.14 -5.46
CA ALA A 82 -19.91 8.36 -5.14
C ALA A 82 -18.48 8.04 -4.68
N VAL A 83 -18.31 7.01 -3.83
CA VAL A 83 -17.01 6.53 -3.36
C VAL A 83 -16.17 6.03 -4.54
N GLU A 84 -16.70 5.11 -5.35
CA GLU A 84 -15.95 4.57 -6.50
C GLU A 84 -15.60 5.66 -7.53
N LYS A 85 -16.51 6.60 -7.79
CA LYS A 85 -16.23 7.75 -8.66
C LYS A 85 -15.12 8.64 -8.09
N SER A 86 -15.09 8.83 -6.77
CA SER A 86 -14.05 9.61 -6.11
C SER A 86 -12.69 8.91 -6.22
N VAL A 87 -12.63 7.63 -5.88
CA VAL A 87 -11.40 6.82 -5.94
C VAL A 87 -10.87 6.74 -7.38
N ASN A 88 -11.74 6.56 -8.37
CA ASN A 88 -11.34 6.48 -9.79
C ASN A 88 -10.72 7.77 -10.35
N LYS A 89 -10.99 8.95 -9.78
CA LYS A 89 -10.35 10.20 -10.25
C LYS A 89 -8.86 10.26 -9.93
N LYS A 90 -8.43 9.55 -8.89
CA LYS A 90 -7.08 9.58 -8.33
C LYS A 90 -6.21 8.42 -8.85
N ARG A 91 -6.83 7.30 -9.24
CA ARG A 91 -6.13 6.11 -9.77
C ARG A 91 -5.30 6.40 -11.02
N LEU A 92 -4.13 5.78 -11.09
CA LEU A 92 -3.25 5.75 -12.26
C LEU A 92 -3.51 4.55 -13.19
N TRP A 93 -4.49 3.71 -12.85
CA TRP A 93 -4.91 2.51 -13.58
C TRP A 93 -6.43 2.46 -13.70
N ASN A 94 -6.94 1.65 -14.62
CA ASN A 94 -8.38 1.46 -14.85
C ASN A 94 -8.77 -0.01 -14.71
N PHE A 95 -10.05 -0.26 -14.43
CA PHE A 95 -10.63 -1.60 -14.47
C PHE A 95 -10.46 -2.20 -15.88
N THR A 96 -9.88 -3.39 -15.98
CA THR A 96 -9.95 -4.19 -17.20
C THR A 96 -11.31 -4.89 -17.29
N GLU A 97 -11.74 -5.30 -18.48
CA GLU A 97 -13.03 -6.02 -18.67
C GLU A 97 -13.14 -7.31 -17.84
N GLU A 98 -12.01 -7.90 -17.44
CA GLU A 98 -11.95 -9.10 -16.62
C GLU A 98 -12.19 -8.85 -15.11
N GLU A 99 -12.25 -7.58 -14.68
CA GLU A 99 -12.39 -7.24 -13.27
C GLU A 99 -13.84 -7.26 -12.79
N VAL A 100 -14.01 -7.65 -11.52
CA VAL A 100 -15.31 -7.64 -10.86
C VAL A 100 -15.73 -6.19 -10.57
N SER A 101 -16.76 -5.73 -11.27
CA SER A 101 -17.39 -4.42 -11.02
C SER A 101 -18.42 -4.47 -9.89
N GLU A 102 -18.90 -5.65 -9.50
CA GLU A 102 -19.87 -5.73 -8.41
C GLU A 102 -19.26 -5.34 -7.05
N ARG A 103 -20.03 -4.58 -6.27
CA ARG A 103 -19.73 -4.24 -4.86
C ARG A 103 -20.86 -4.66 -3.96
N VAL A 104 -20.51 -5.17 -2.77
CA VAL A 104 -21.47 -5.60 -1.75
C VAL A 104 -21.87 -4.46 -0.83
N ILE A 105 -23.15 -4.46 -0.49
CA ILE A 105 -23.69 -3.71 0.65
C ILE A 105 -24.30 -4.73 1.61
N LEU A 106 -23.88 -4.64 2.86
CA LEU A 106 -24.34 -5.49 3.95
C LEU A 106 -25.14 -4.65 4.94
N HIS A 107 -26.41 -5.00 5.13
CA HIS A 107 -27.21 -4.50 6.24
C HIS A 107 -27.30 -5.58 7.32
N PHE A 108 -26.86 -5.24 8.53
CA PHE A 108 -26.88 -6.12 9.70
C PHE A 108 -27.73 -5.50 10.81
N CYS A 109 -28.81 -6.19 11.20
CA CYS A 109 -29.65 -5.77 12.31
C CYS A 109 -29.08 -6.32 13.62
N SER A 110 -28.52 -5.45 14.47
CA SER A 110 -27.92 -5.85 15.75
C SER A 110 -28.90 -6.54 16.71
N SER A 111 -30.19 -6.15 16.67
CA SER A 111 -31.25 -6.71 17.52
C SER A 111 -31.72 -8.09 17.07
N THR A 112 -31.96 -8.27 15.77
CA THR A 112 -32.52 -9.53 15.22
C THR A 112 -31.45 -10.48 14.70
N LYS A 113 -30.20 -10.01 14.59
CA LYS A 113 -29.06 -10.68 13.94
C LYS A 113 -29.32 -11.05 12.47
N LYS A 114 -30.34 -10.48 11.84
CA LYS A 114 -30.64 -10.67 10.42
C LYS A 114 -29.63 -9.93 9.54
N ILE A 115 -29.23 -10.60 8.46
CA ILE A 115 -28.32 -10.09 7.44
C ILE A 115 -29.08 -9.95 6.13
N PHE A 116 -28.93 -8.79 5.50
CA PHE A 116 -29.34 -8.55 4.11
C PHE A 116 -28.11 -8.19 3.30
N CYS A 117 -27.80 -8.99 2.29
CA CYS A 117 -26.61 -8.86 1.47
C CYS A 117 -27.04 -8.61 0.01
N ARG A 118 -26.65 -7.46 -0.53
CA ARG A 118 -26.99 -7.01 -1.88
C ARG A 118 -25.73 -6.60 -2.63
N THR A 119 -25.76 -6.72 -3.95
CA THR A 119 -24.66 -6.33 -4.83
C THR A 119 -25.13 -5.36 -5.90
N TYR A 120 -24.23 -4.45 -6.28
CA TYR A 120 -24.45 -3.40 -7.26
C TYR A 120 -23.30 -3.36 -8.24
N ASP A 121 -23.60 -3.16 -9.52
CA ASP A 121 -22.59 -3.01 -10.56
C ASP A 121 -22.18 -1.55 -10.67
N ILE A 122 -20.97 -1.21 -10.23
CA ILE A 122 -20.49 0.18 -10.16
C ILE A 122 -20.31 0.85 -11.53
N HIS A 123 -20.36 0.09 -12.62
CA HIS A 123 -20.33 0.65 -13.98
C HIS A 123 -21.71 1.07 -14.48
N ASP A 124 -22.78 0.58 -13.85
CA ASP A 124 -24.15 0.93 -14.19
C ASP A 124 -24.87 1.57 -12.98
N PRO A 125 -24.90 2.91 -12.89
CA PRO A 125 -25.63 3.66 -11.85
C PRO A 125 -27.12 3.39 -11.80
N LYS A 126 -27.68 2.72 -12.80
CA LYS A 126 -29.09 2.31 -12.85
C LYS A 126 -29.27 0.83 -12.56
N SER A 127 -28.19 0.12 -12.21
CA SER A 127 -28.25 -1.30 -11.91
C SER A 127 -29.13 -1.56 -10.70
N SER A 128 -29.97 -2.59 -10.81
CA SER A 128 -30.79 -3.03 -9.69
C SER A 128 -29.98 -3.90 -8.72
N ALA A 129 -30.31 -3.81 -7.44
CA ALA A 129 -29.67 -4.60 -6.41
C ALA A 129 -29.89 -6.11 -6.65
N LYS A 130 -28.81 -6.88 -6.73
CA LYS A 130 -28.87 -8.34 -6.85
C LYS A 130 -28.62 -8.99 -5.48
N PRO A 131 -29.47 -9.92 -5.01
CA PRO A 131 -29.23 -10.62 -3.76
C PRO A 131 -27.92 -11.42 -3.85
N ALA A 132 -27.18 -11.48 -2.75
CA ALA A 132 -25.93 -12.25 -2.65
C ALA A 132 -25.92 -13.13 -1.40
N ASP A 133 -25.26 -14.27 -1.52
CA ASP A 133 -25.08 -15.22 -0.42
C ASP A 133 -24.00 -14.73 0.54
N TRP A 134 -24.26 -14.81 1.84
CA TRP A 134 -23.30 -14.49 2.91
C TRP A 134 -23.01 -15.75 3.73
N LYS A 135 -21.78 -16.27 3.65
CA LYS A 135 -21.41 -17.56 4.24
C LYS A 135 -20.14 -17.43 5.08
N TYR A 136 -20.24 -17.74 6.37
CA TYR A 136 -19.08 -17.78 7.26
C TYR A 136 -18.22 -19.01 7.00
N GLN A 137 -16.90 -18.83 7.03
CA GLN A 137 -15.91 -19.89 6.91
C GLN A 137 -14.73 -19.59 7.84
N ASN A 138 -14.36 -20.57 8.66
CA ASN A 138 -13.21 -20.46 9.56
C ASN A 138 -11.89 -20.63 8.79
N GLY A 139 -10.86 -19.89 9.20
CA GLY A 139 -9.50 -19.99 8.66
C GLY A 139 -9.31 -19.33 7.29
N LEU A 140 -10.22 -18.42 6.91
CA LEU A 140 -10.12 -17.69 5.65
C LEU A 140 -8.88 -16.77 5.62
N SER A 141 -8.56 -16.16 6.74
CA SER A 141 -7.48 -15.18 6.92
C SER A 141 -6.08 -15.82 6.90
N ALA A 142 -5.99 -17.14 7.16
CA ALA A 142 -4.75 -17.91 7.04
C ALA A 142 -4.44 -18.34 5.59
N SER A 143 -5.36 -18.10 4.66
CA SER A 143 -5.29 -18.63 3.28
C SER A 143 -4.80 -17.60 2.26
N TRP A 144 -4.17 -16.51 2.69
CA TRP A 144 -3.68 -15.45 1.80
C TRP A 144 -2.19 -15.63 1.49
N LEU A 145 -1.86 -15.45 0.22
CA LEU A 145 -0.50 -15.45 -0.28
C LEU A 145 0.02 -14.02 -0.29
N SER A 146 1.20 -13.80 0.27
CA SER A 146 1.88 -12.51 0.24
C SER A 146 2.67 -12.38 -1.06
N LEU A 147 2.60 -11.23 -1.70
CA LEU A 147 3.40 -10.86 -2.86
C LEU A 147 4.21 -9.63 -2.45
N GLU A 148 5.54 -9.70 -2.55
CA GLU A 148 6.43 -8.62 -2.11
C GLU A 148 7.31 -8.14 -3.27
N CYS A 149 7.50 -6.84 -3.38
CA CYS A 149 8.31 -6.24 -4.44
C CYS A 149 9.00 -4.98 -3.92
N THR A 150 10.20 -4.68 -4.42
CA THR A 150 10.82 -3.36 -4.26
C THR A 150 11.00 -2.74 -5.63
N VAL A 151 10.41 -1.57 -5.85
CA VAL A 151 10.50 -0.84 -7.11
C VAL A 151 11.35 0.40 -6.94
N TYR A 152 12.30 0.60 -7.86
CA TYR A 152 13.10 1.81 -7.92
C TYR A 152 12.41 2.85 -8.80
N ILE A 153 12.14 4.01 -8.22
CA ILE A 153 11.45 5.12 -8.86
C ILE A 153 12.49 6.17 -9.23
N ASN A 154 12.40 6.64 -10.48
CA ASN A 154 13.17 7.76 -10.99
C ASN A 154 12.35 8.48 -12.06
N ILE A 155 11.40 9.30 -11.61
CA ILE A 155 10.48 10.04 -12.48
C ILE A 155 10.93 11.49 -12.54
N HIS A 156 11.17 11.99 -13.76
CA HIS A 156 11.46 13.38 -14.03
C HIS A 156 10.27 14.04 -14.70
N VAL A 157 9.72 15.08 -14.07
CA VAL A 157 8.54 15.81 -14.53
C VAL A 157 8.91 17.25 -14.86
N PRO A 158 8.99 17.64 -16.14
CA PRO A 158 9.21 19.03 -16.52
C PRO A 158 7.99 19.90 -16.22
N LEU A 159 8.21 21.10 -15.67
CA LEU A 159 7.16 22.10 -15.40
C LEU A 159 7.11 23.13 -16.53
N SER A 160 5.96 23.23 -17.22
CA SER A 160 5.76 24.18 -18.32
C SER A 160 5.59 25.62 -17.83
N THR A 161 6.09 26.58 -18.61
CA THR A 161 6.01 28.04 -18.34
C THR A 161 4.64 28.67 -18.63
N THR A 162 3.71 27.95 -19.28
CA THR A 162 2.57 28.55 -20.00
C THR A 162 1.22 28.61 -19.26
N SER A 163 1.12 28.25 -17.98
CA SER A 163 -0.15 28.40 -17.25
C SER A 163 0.06 28.82 -15.79
N VAL A 164 -0.59 29.90 -15.36
CA VAL A 164 -0.27 30.63 -14.12
C VAL A 164 -1.14 30.20 -12.92
N SER A 165 -1.89 29.08 -12.95
CA SER A 165 -2.80 28.81 -11.82
C SER A 165 -3.08 27.36 -11.40
N TYR A 166 -2.53 26.31 -12.02
CA TYR A 166 -2.80 24.91 -11.62
C TYR A 166 -1.65 23.94 -12.03
N THR A 167 -0.40 24.25 -11.66
CA THR A 167 0.78 23.71 -12.37
C THR A 167 1.44 22.47 -11.74
N LEU A 168 1.60 22.37 -10.43
CA LEU A 168 2.42 21.30 -9.85
C LEU A 168 1.71 19.94 -9.87
N GLU A 169 0.55 19.84 -9.23
CA GLU A 169 -0.24 18.61 -9.13
C GLU A 169 -0.57 18.03 -10.53
N LYS A 170 -1.03 18.89 -11.45
CA LYS A 170 -1.37 18.47 -12.83
C LYS A 170 -0.15 17.97 -13.60
N ASN A 171 0.99 18.67 -13.52
CA ASN A 171 2.20 18.23 -14.21
C ASN A 171 2.73 16.93 -13.60
N THR A 172 2.74 16.80 -12.27
CA THR A 172 3.13 15.56 -11.59
C THR A 172 2.21 14.42 -11.97
N LYS A 173 0.89 14.62 -11.98
CA LYS A 173 -0.09 13.63 -12.42
C LYS A 173 0.18 13.15 -13.85
N ASN A 174 0.55 14.05 -14.76
CA ASN A 174 0.93 13.67 -16.12
C ASN A 174 2.23 12.83 -16.14
N GLY A 175 3.21 13.19 -15.33
CA GLY A 175 4.45 12.43 -15.17
C GLY A 175 4.19 11.02 -14.62
N LEU A 176 3.39 10.93 -13.55
CA LEU A 176 2.94 9.69 -12.94
C LEU A 176 2.14 8.82 -13.93
N ALA A 177 1.26 9.41 -14.74
CA ALA A 177 0.50 8.66 -15.75
C ALA A 177 1.41 8.02 -16.82
N ARG A 178 2.48 8.71 -17.24
CA ARG A 178 3.47 8.14 -18.18
C ARG A 178 4.26 7.00 -17.54
N TRP A 179 4.69 7.19 -16.30
CA TRP A 179 5.38 6.15 -15.53
C TRP A 179 4.46 4.95 -15.28
N ALA A 180 3.17 5.18 -15.00
CA ALA A 180 2.19 4.12 -14.80
C ALA A 180 2.08 3.21 -16.02
N LYS A 181 2.14 3.75 -17.24
CA LYS A 181 2.22 2.95 -18.47
C LYS A 181 3.47 2.07 -18.55
N GLN A 182 4.59 2.47 -17.97
CA GLN A 182 5.79 1.63 -17.90
C GLN A 182 5.61 0.47 -16.93
N ILE A 183 4.93 0.69 -15.80
CA ILE A 183 4.58 -0.36 -14.83
C ILE A 183 3.54 -1.32 -15.43
N GLU A 184 2.50 -0.80 -16.08
CA GLU A 184 1.46 -1.61 -16.74
C GLU A 184 2.04 -2.55 -17.80
N ASN A 185 3.00 -2.07 -18.59
CA ASN A 185 3.68 -2.84 -19.65
C ASN A 185 4.94 -3.58 -19.16
N GLY A 186 5.23 -3.54 -17.85
CA GLY A 186 6.39 -4.20 -17.25
C GLY A 186 6.28 -5.73 -17.31
N ILE A 187 7.43 -6.40 -17.34
CA ILE A 187 7.52 -7.85 -17.18
C ILE A 187 7.66 -8.17 -15.69
N TYR A 188 6.84 -9.10 -15.20
CA TYR A 188 6.80 -9.51 -13.80
C TYR A 188 7.42 -10.90 -13.65
N LEU A 189 8.51 -10.98 -12.88
CA LEU A 189 9.11 -12.24 -12.49
C LEU A 189 8.59 -12.63 -11.12
N ILE A 190 7.99 -13.81 -11.03
CA ILE A 190 7.50 -14.39 -9.79
C ILE A 190 8.51 -15.45 -9.35
N ASN A 191 9.15 -15.23 -8.20
CA ASN A 191 10.27 -16.03 -7.71
C ASN A 191 11.37 -16.21 -8.79
N GLY A 192 11.65 -15.13 -9.54
CA GLY A 192 12.66 -15.12 -10.60
C GLY A 192 12.24 -15.75 -11.94
N GLN A 193 10.98 -16.15 -12.11
CA GLN A 193 10.49 -16.76 -13.35
C GLN A 193 9.33 -15.96 -13.95
N VAL A 194 9.31 -15.80 -15.27
CA VAL A 194 8.13 -15.33 -16.00
C VAL A 194 7.23 -16.55 -16.24
N LYS A 195 5.98 -16.47 -15.80
CA LYS A 195 4.97 -17.51 -15.99
C LYS A 195 3.87 -16.99 -16.93
N ASP A 196 3.18 -17.92 -17.58
CA ASP A 196 1.99 -17.60 -18.37
C ASP A 196 0.88 -17.02 -17.48
N GLU A 197 0.14 -16.04 -17.99
CA GLU A 197 -0.86 -15.28 -17.23
C GLU A 197 -2.03 -16.13 -16.73
N ASP A 198 -2.39 -17.19 -17.46
CA ASP A 198 -3.52 -18.06 -17.12
C ASP A 198 -3.14 -19.26 -16.27
N CYS A 199 -1.84 -19.52 -16.07
CA CYS A 199 -1.34 -20.58 -15.20
C CYS A 199 -1.72 -20.35 -13.72
N ASP A 200 -1.87 -21.46 -12.99
CA ASP A 200 -2.03 -21.43 -11.54
C ASP A 200 -0.72 -20.91 -10.91
N LEU A 201 -0.81 -19.93 -10.02
CA LEU A 201 0.37 -19.34 -9.37
C LEU A 201 1.19 -20.39 -8.60
N LEU A 202 0.49 -21.37 -8.02
CA LEU A 202 1.02 -22.48 -7.21
C LEU A 202 1.44 -23.70 -8.04
N GLU A 203 1.32 -23.64 -9.37
CA GLU A 203 1.70 -24.74 -10.25
C GLU A 203 3.20 -25.08 -10.11
N GLY A 204 3.52 -26.38 -9.98
CA GLY A 204 4.89 -26.87 -9.82
C GLY A 204 5.42 -26.97 -8.38
N GLN A 205 4.71 -26.46 -7.37
CA GLN A 205 5.08 -26.67 -5.97
C GLN A 205 4.65 -28.08 -5.51
N LYS A 206 5.61 -29.01 -5.37
CA LYS A 206 5.34 -30.33 -4.77
C LYS A 206 4.80 -30.14 -3.35
N LYS A 207 3.51 -30.45 -3.12
CA LYS A 207 2.99 -30.67 -1.77
C LYS A 207 3.82 -31.79 -1.14
N SER A 208 4.58 -31.48 -0.09
CA SER A 208 5.30 -32.52 0.65
C SER A 208 4.28 -33.49 1.23
N SER A 209 4.27 -34.71 0.70
CA SER A 209 3.40 -35.77 1.16
C SER A 209 3.95 -36.31 2.49
N ARG A 210 3.50 -35.74 3.62
CA ARG A 210 3.34 -36.36 4.96
C ARG A 210 3.44 -35.30 6.05
N GLY A 211 2.38 -35.22 6.86
CA GLY A 211 2.42 -34.51 8.14
C GLY A 211 1.52 -33.29 8.15
N ASN A 212 0.73 -33.19 9.21
CA ASN A 212 -0.10 -32.05 9.57
C ASN A 212 0.81 -30.83 9.80
N THR A 213 1.04 -30.05 8.75
CA THR A 213 1.85 -28.82 8.82
C THR A 213 0.94 -27.64 8.54
N GLN A 214 0.94 -26.69 9.48
CA GLN A 214 0.32 -25.38 9.41
C GLN A 214 0.47 -24.79 8.00
N ALA A 215 -0.58 -24.12 7.52
CA ALA A 215 -0.57 -23.40 6.24
C ALA A 215 0.72 -22.58 6.15
N ALA A 216 1.64 -23.01 5.30
CA ALA A 216 2.90 -22.32 5.13
C ALA A 216 2.59 -20.94 4.57
N ASN A 217 2.99 -19.89 5.28
CA ASN A 217 2.93 -18.51 4.82
C ASN A 217 3.80 -18.38 3.56
N HIS A 218 3.18 -18.57 2.40
CA HIS A 218 3.87 -18.48 1.12
C HIS A 218 3.95 -17.01 0.73
N SER A 219 5.14 -16.42 0.90
CA SER A 219 5.50 -15.13 0.30
C SER A 219 6.16 -15.37 -1.05
N PHE A 220 5.81 -14.56 -2.05
CA PHE A 220 6.38 -14.58 -3.39
C PHE A 220 7.21 -13.32 -3.60
N ASP A 221 8.48 -13.50 -4.00
CA ASP A 221 9.34 -12.41 -4.47
C ASP A 221 8.92 -12.01 -5.88
N ILE A 222 8.47 -10.77 -6.04
CA ILE A 222 8.09 -10.20 -7.32
C ILE A 222 9.14 -9.19 -7.74
N ARG A 223 9.68 -9.38 -8.96
CA ARG A 223 10.57 -8.39 -9.58
C ARG A 223 9.92 -7.81 -10.82
N VAL A 224 9.94 -6.48 -10.90
CA VAL A 224 9.38 -5.73 -12.03
C VAL A 224 10.52 -5.28 -12.93
N LEU A 225 10.47 -5.71 -14.19
CA LEU A 225 11.34 -5.21 -15.24
C LEU A 225 10.52 -4.28 -16.11
N THR A 226 10.74 -2.97 -15.96
CA THR A 226 10.18 -1.98 -16.87
C THR A 226 10.96 -2.03 -18.17
N GLN A 227 10.27 -2.25 -19.28
CA GLN A 227 10.91 -2.14 -20.58
C GLN A 227 11.31 -0.68 -20.80
N LEU A 228 12.57 -0.46 -21.15
CA LEU A 228 12.95 0.79 -21.79
C LEU A 228 12.09 0.88 -23.05
N LEU A 229 11.25 1.92 -23.20
CA LEU A 229 10.50 2.19 -24.42
C LEU A 229 11.48 2.47 -25.58
N LEU A 230 12.08 1.42 -26.11
CA LEU A 230 12.81 1.41 -27.36
C LEU A 230 11.78 1.04 -28.42
N ASN A 231 11.04 2.05 -28.91
CA ASN A 231 10.25 1.87 -30.12
C ASN A 231 11.23 1.50 -31.24
N SER A 232 11.18 0.24 -31.72
CA SER A 232 12.13 -0.28 -32.71
C SER A 232 12.02 0.39 -34.08
N ASP A 233 10.91 1.08 -34.36
CA ASP A 233 10.56 1.53 -35.71
C ASP A 233 10.54 3.06 -35.89
N HIS A 234 10.99 3.84 -34.90
CA HIS A 234 10.99 5.30 -34.98
C HIS A 234 12.38 5.88 -34.74
N ARG A 235 12.82 6.69 -35.70
CA ARG A 235 13.99 7.57 -35.54
C ARG A 235 13.72 8.49 -34.35
N SER A 236 14.39 8.26 -33.22
CA SER A 236 14.28 9.08 -32.02
C SER A 236 14.71 10.52 -32.32
N THR A 237 13.73 11.42 -32.46
CA THR A 237 13.98 12.86 -32.51
C THR A 237 13.88 13.42 -31.10
N ALA A 238 14.97 14.00 -30.60
CA ALA A 238 14.94 14.72 -29.33
C ALA A 238 14.00 15.93 -29.45
N MET A 239 12.97 15.98 -28.61
CA MET A 239 12.10 17.16 -28.50
C MET A 239 12.65 18.09 -27.41
N VAL A 240 12.79 19.37 -27.74
CA VAL A 240 13.19 20.40 -26.78
C VAL A 240 11.91 21.04 -26.22
N GLN A 241 11.78 21.06 -24.89
CA GLN A 241 10.68 21.71 -24.19
C GLN A 241 11.24 22.82 -23.30
N ILE A 242 10.72 24.04 -23.44
CA ILE A 242 11.05 25.16 -22.54
C ILE A 242 10.29 24.95 -21.22
N CYS A 243 11.02 24.91 -20.11
CA CYS A 243 10.48 24.61 -18.78
C CYS A 243 10.87 25.71 -17.79
N SER A 244 9.99 26.02 -16.84
CA SER A 244 10.28 26.93 -15.71
C SER A 244 10.98 26.21 -14.56
N GLY A 245 10.89 24.88 -14.53
CA GLY A 245 11.49 24.04 -13.50
C GLY A 245 11.22 22.56 -13.76
N SER A 246 11.51 21.71 -12.78
CA SER A 246 11.27 20.27 -12.84
C SER A 246 11.03 19.68 -11.46
N VAL A 247 10.17 18.68 -11.37
CA VAL A 247 10.03 17.81 -10.20
C VAL A 247 10.76 16.51 -10.46
N ASN A 248 11.51 16.04 -9.47
CA ASN A 248 12.20 14.75 -9.51
C ASN A 248 11.67 13.87 -8.37
N LEU A 249 11.04 12.76 -8.72
CA LEU A 249 10.66 11.74 -7.74
C LEU A 249 11.65 10.57 -7.82
N LYS A 250 12.39 10.35 -6.73
CA LYS A 250 13.47 9.35 -6.68
C LYS A 250 13.48 8.59 -5.36
N GLY A 251 13.55 7.27 -5.42
CA GLY A 251 13.68 6.42 -4.24
C GLY A 251 13.39 4.95 -4.52
N ALA A 252 13.50 4.12 -3.49
CA ALA A 252 13.04 2.73 -3.54
C ALA A 252 11.77 2.60 -2.71
N VAL A 253 10.75 1.95 -3.25
CA VAL A 253 9.44 1.77 -2.58
C VAL A 253 9.16 0.29 -2.39
N LYS A 254 8.88 -0.09 -1.14
CA LYS A 254 8.49 -1.46 -0.79
C LYS A 254 6.99 -1.63 -1.04
N CYS A 255 6.66 -2.59 -1.88
CA CYS A 255 5.31 -2.92 -2.31
C CYS A 255 4.92 -4.30 -1.78
N ARG A 256 3.68 -4.43 -1.31
CA ARG A 256 3.13 -5.66 -0.75
C ARG A 256 1.67 -5.80 -1.16
N ALA A 257 1.33 -6.91 -1.78
CA ALA A 257 -0.02 -7.25 -2.18
C ALA A 257 -0.41 -8.64 -1.66
N TYR A 258 -1.71 -8.92 -1.57
CA TYR A 258 -2.22 -10.20 -1.09
C TYR A 258 -3.28 -10.75 -2.01
N ILE A 259 -3.25 -12.06 -2.22
CA ILE A 259 -4.27 -12.79 -2.97
C ILE A 259 -4.68 -14.03 -2.21
N HIS A 260 -5.96 -14.39 -2.26
CA HIS A 260 -6.46 -15.59 -1.63
C HIS A 260 -6.01 -16.85 -2.41
N SER A 261 -5.63 -17.90 -1.68
CA SER A 261 -5.03 -19.13 -2.23
C SER A 261 -5.98 -20.08 -2.97
N ASN A 262 -7.24 -19.69 -3.16
CA ASN A 262 -8.20 -20.50 -3.93
C ASN A 262 -7.96 -20.35 -5.44
N LYS A 263 -7.06 -21.19 -5.98
CA LYS A 263 -6.65 -21.21 -7.40
C LYS A 263 -6.27 -19.82 -7.94
N PRO A 264 -5.35 -19.11 -7.28
CA PRO A 264 -4.89 -17.83 -7.76
C PRO A 264 -4.17 -18.01 -9.10
N LYS A 265 -4.50 -17.19 -10.08
CA LYS A 265 -3.78 -17.15 -11.35
C LYS A 265 -2.60 -16.18 -11.27
N VAL A 266 -1.64 -16.38 -12.17
CA VAL A 266 -0.52 -15.44 -12.35
C VAL A 266 -1.02 -14.04 -12.66
N LYS A 267 -2.02 -13.89 -13.53
CA LYS A 267 -2.61 -12.57 -13.86
C LYS A 267 -3.16 -11.83 -12.64
N ASP A 268 -3.85 -12.52 -11.74
CA ASP A 268 -4.42 -11.93 -10.53
C ASP A 268 -3.30 -11.40 -9.61
N ALA A 269 -2.20 -12.16 -9.50
CA ALA A 269 -1.04 -11.78 -8.69
C ALA A 269 -0.32 -10.55 -9.27
N VAL A 270 -0.07 -10.55 -10.58
CA VAL A 270 0.57 -9.44 -11.30
C VAL A 270 -0.30 -8.18 -11.20
N GLN A 271 -1.61 -8.31 -11.36
CA GLN A 271 -2.56 -7.20 -11.25
C GLN A 271 -2.62 -6.63 -9.84
N ALA A 272 -2.68 -7.49 -8.81
CA ALA A 272 -2.63 -7.04 -7.42
C ALA A 272 -1.34 -6.26 -7.12
N MET A 273 -0.20 -6.73 -7.64
CA MET A 273 1.08 -6.03 -7.49
C MET A 273 1.14 -4.71 -8.26
N LYS A 274 0.65 -4.67 -9.51
CA LYS A 274 0.53 -3.43 -10.30
C LYS A 274 -0.25 -2.37 -9.52
N ARG A 275 -1.38 -2.75 -8.92
CA ARG A 275 -2.21 -1.82 -8.15
C ARG A 275 -1.50 -1.28 -6.92
N ASP A 276 -0.83 -2.13 -6.14
CA ASP A 276 -0.10 -1.65 -4.96
C ASP A 276 1.02 -0.68 -5.35
N ILE A 277 1.82 -1.01 -6.38
CA ILE A 277 2.88 -0.14 -6.90
C ILE A 277 2.32 1.21 -7.36
N LEU A 278 1.23 1.21 -8.13
CA LEU A 278 0.67 2.43 -8.72
C LEU A 278 -0.02 3.29 -7.67
N ASN A 279 -0.83 2.70 -6.80
CA ASN A 279 -1.53 3.42 -5.74
C ASN A 279 -0.53 4.00 -4.75
N THR A 280 0.46 3.22 -4.29
CA THR A 280 1.35 3.72 -3.24
C THR A 280 2.15 4.94 -3.66
N VAL A 281 2.59 5.00 -4.93
CA VAL A 281 3.33 6.15 -5.44
C VAL A 281 2.41 7.35 -5.66
N ALA A 282 1.19 7.11 -6.17
CA ALA A 282 0.20 8.16 -6.37
C ALA A 282 -0.27 8.78 -5.04
N ASP A 283 -0.69 7.94 -4.10
CA ASP A 283 -1.23 8.34 -2.80
C ASP A 283 -0.19 9.14 -2.01
N ARG A 284 1.08 8.68 -1.96
CA ARG A 284 2.14 9.41 -1.25
C ARG A 284 2.41 10.78 -1.84
N CYS A 285 2.41 10.90 -3.18
CA CYS A 285 2.54 12.20 -3.84
C CYS A 285 1.35 13.10 -3.51
N GLU A 286 0.14 12.57 -3.54
CA GLU A 286 -1.07 13.32 -3.23
C GLU A 286 -1.09 13.82 -1.78
N ILE A 287 -0.80 12.94 -0.81
CA ILE A 287 -0.70 13.29 0.62
C ILE A 287 0.32 14.42 0.82
N LEU A 288 1.50 14.33 0.22
CA LEU A 288 2.50 15.40 0.31
C LEU A 288 2.00 16.70 -0.33
N PHE A 289 1.36 16.66 -1.50
CA PHE A 289 0.87 17.88 -2.14
C PHE A 289 -0.27 18.54 -1.37
N GLU A 290 -1.18 17.76 -0.79
CA GLU A 290 -2.21 18.26 0.10
C GLU A 290 -1.58 18.95 1.33
N ASP A 291 -0.55 18.34 1.94
CA ASP A 291 0.18 18.92 3.07
C ASP A 291 0.89 20.23 2.71
N LEU A 292 1.61 20.27 1.59
CA LEU A 292 2.29 21.49 1.12
C LEU A 292 1.31 22.64 0.89
N LEU A 293 0.13 22.35 0.34
CA LEU A 293 -0.91 23.35 0.11
C LEU A 293 -1.51 23.90 1.41
N LEU A 294 -1.61 23.07 2.46
CA LEU A 294 -2.13 23.49 3.76
C LEU A 294 -1.09 24.28 4.58
N ASN A 295 0.19 23.93 4.43
CA ASN A 295 1.29 24.46 5.24
C ASN A 295 2.14 25.53 4.52
N GLU A 296 1.74 26.00 3.33
CA GLU A 296 2.45 27.02 2.56
C GLU A 296 2.53 28.37 3.32
N ILE A 297 3.66 28.63 3.97
CA ILE A 297 3.97 29.97 4.52
C ILE A 297 4.54 30.83 3.37
N PRO A 298 3.97 32.01 3.07
CA PRO A 298 4.48 32.91 2.04
C PRO A 298 5.74 33.65 2.50
N GLU A 299 6.82 32.91 2.76
CA GLU A 299 8.14 33.49 2.93
C GLU A 299 8.97 33.30 1.65
N LYS A 300 9.77 34.32 1.34
CA LYS A 300 10.63 34.36 0.15
C LYS A 300 11.61 33.19 0.18
N LYS A 301 11.27 32.10 -0.51
CA LYS A 301 12.20 30.99 -0.72
C LYS A 301 13.22 31.43 -1.77
N ASP A 302 14.47 31.59 -1.34
CA ASP A 302 15.63 31.71 -2.20
C ASP A 302 15.71 30.50 -3.14
N SER A 303 16.39 30.66 -4.27
CA SER A 303 16.42 29.74 -5.43
C SER A 303 17.09 28.38 -5.19
N GLU A 304 17.08 27.85 -3.98
CA GLU A 304 17.61 26.53 -3.66
C GLU A 304 16.66 25.41 -4.09
N LYS A 305 17.25 24.26 -4.44
CA LYS A 305 16.49 23.05 -4.74
C LYS A 305 15.77 22.59 -3.47
N GLU A 306 14.45 22.58 -3.52
CA GLU A 306 13.64 22.09 -2.42
C GLU A 306 13.58 20.56 -2.43
N PHE A 307 13.80 19.94 -1.27
CA PHE A 307 13.73 18.50 -1.09
C PHE A 307 12.64 18.16 -0.08
N HIS A 308 11.72 17.28 -0.50
CA HIS A 308 10.63 16.80 0.33
C HIS A 308 10.70 15.27 0.46
N ILE A 309 10.41 14.77 1.66
CA ILE A 309 10.34 13.34 1.93
C ILE A 309 8.88 12.92 1.80
N LEU A 310 8.61 11.86 1.03
CA LEU A 310 7.27 11.30 0.94
C LEU A 310 6.93 10.49 2.20
N PRO A 311 5.66 10.51 2.65
CA PRO A 311 5.20 9.73 3.80
C PRO A 311 5.61 8.26 3.69
N HIS A 312 6.10 7.65 4.77
CA HIS A 312 6.50 6.24 4.79
C HIS A 312 5.28 5.32 4.91
N ARG A 313 5.36 4.14 4.32
CA ARG A 313 4.35 3.10 4.53
C ARG A 313 4.53 2.47 5.91
N VAL A 314 3.42 2.28 6.59
CA VAL A 314 3.34 1.58 7.87
C VAL A 314 2.39 0.40 7.71
N PHE A 315 2.86 -0.79 8.06
CA PHE A 315 2.08 -2.01 8.00
C PHE A 315 1.68 -2.49 9.39
N VAL A 316 0.44 -2.94 9.51
CA VAL A 316 -0.15 -3.42 10.77
C VAL A 316 -0.85 -4.75 10.53
N PRO A 317 -0.61 -5.78 11.36
CA PRO A 317 -1.25 -7.07 11.19
C PRO A 317 -2.76 -7.01 11.47
N ILE A 318 -3.53 -7.70 10.65
CA ILE A 318 -4.91 -8.05 11.02
C ILE A 318 -4.83 -9.28 11.94
N PRO A 319 -5.35 -9.22 13.18
CA PRO A 319 -5.25 -10.34 14.13
C PRO A 319 -5.80 -11.64 13.54
N GLY A 320 -5.00 -12.70 13.59
CA GLY A 320 -5.37 -14.02 13.03
C GLY A 320 -5.28 -14.12 11.50
N SER A 321 -4.76 -13.10 10.83
CA SER A 321 -4.55 -13.06 9.38
C SER A 321 -3.07 -13.03 9.02
N THR A 322 -2.79 -13.45 7.80
CA THR A 322 -1.49 -13.23 7.13
C THR A 322 -1.45 -11.90 6.38
N VAL A 323 -2.59 -11.21 6.28
CA VAL A 323 -2.74 -9.91 5.63
C VAL A 323 -2.43 -8.79 6.62
N MET A 324 -1.63 -7.83 6.16
CA MET A 324 -1.37 -6.58 6.86
C MET A 324 -2.16 -5.44 6.22
N LEU A 325 -2.71 -4.56 7.05
CA LEU A 325 -3.18 -3.24 6.63
C LEU A 325 -2.00 -2.33 6.37
N CYS A 326 -2.18 -1.36 5.48
CA CYS A 326 -1.17 -0.34 5.19
C CYS A 326 -1.78 1.03 5.40
N ASP A 327 -1.02 1.90 6.02
CA ASP A 327 -1.28 3.32 6.17
C ASP A 327 0.01 4.12 5.93
N TYR A 328 -0.07 5.44 5.98
CA TYR A 328 1.05 6.33 5.73
C TYR A 328 1.39 7.17 6.95
N LYS A 329 2.68 7.47 7.10
CA LYS A 329 3.24 8.21 8.22
C LYS A 329 4.22 9.28 7.75
N PHE A 330 4.10 10.50 8.24
CA PHE A 330 5.10 11.55 8.11
C PHE A 330 6.28 11.36 9.08
N GLY A 331 7.43 11.96 8.77
CA GLY A 331 8.66 11.74 9.51
C GLY A 331 8.63 12.20 10.97
N ASP A 332 7.75 13.14 11.30
CA ASP A 332 7.55 13.75 12.61
C ASP A 332 6.48 13.06 13.48
N GLU A 333 5.61 12.25 12.88
CA GLU A 333 4.59 11.52 13.63
C GLU A 333 5.22 10.48 14.58
N SER A 334 4.58 10.25 15.71
CA SER A 334 4.90 9.24 16.70
C SER A 334 4.24 7.89 16.38
N ALA A 335 4.62 6.83 17.09
CA ALA A 335 3.94 5.54 16.90
C ALA A 335 2.53 5.55 17.54
N GLU A 336 2.35 6.37 18.57
CA GLU A 336 1.09 6.60 19.25
C GLU A 336 0.08 7.29 18.34
N GLU A 337 0.48 8.31 17.58
CA GLU A 337 -0.38 8.99 16.61
C GLU A 337 -0.85 8.02 15.51
N ILE A 338 0.04 7.17 14.99
CA ILE A 338 -0.36 6.14 14.02
C ILE A 338 -1.35 5.14 14.63
N ARG A 339 -1.11 4.68 15.87
CA ARG A 339 -2.07 3.81 16.56
C ARG A 339 -3.44 4.47 16.67
N ASP A 340 -3.47 5.75 17.02
CA ASP A 340 -4.71 6.49 17.20
C ASP A 340 -5.42 6.69 15.84
N HIS A 341 -4.67 6.90 14.75
CA HIS A 341 -5.23 6.95 13.39
C HIS A 341 -5.88 5.62 12.96
N PHE A 342 -5.24 4.48 13.23
CA PHE A 342 -5.85 3.16 12.98
C PHE A 342 -7.11 2.92 13.82
N LEU A 343 -7.14 3.43 15.05
CA LEU A 343 -8.31 3.34 15.91
C LEU A 343 -9.45 4.21 15.37
N GLU A 344 -9.15 5.43 14.95
CA GLU A 344 -10.14 6.37 14.42
C GLU A 344 -10.71 5.89 13.08
N MET A 345 -9.84 5.59 12.11
CA MET A 345 -10.24 5.27 10.73
C MET A 345 -10.75 3.85 10.55
N LEU A 346 -10.16 2.90 11.29
CA LEU A 346 -10.41 1.47 11.11
C LEU A 346 -10.98 0.79 12.36
N ASP A 347 -11.36 1.54 13.41
CA ASP A 347 -11.94 0.99 14.65
C ASP A 347 -11.08 -0.15 15.23
N ARG A 348 -9.76 -0.03 15.06
CA ARG A 348 -8.77 -1.05 15.43
C ARG A 348 -7.76 -0.50 16.42
N MET A 349 -7.74 -1.10 17.60
CA MET A 349 -6.62 -0.94 18.51
C MET A 349 -5.47 -1.84 18.07
N ILE A 350 -4.32 -1.24 17.84
CA ILE A 350 -3.11 -1.91 17.37
C ILE A 350 -2.06 -1.88 18.49
N GLN A 351 -1.19 -2.89 18.54
CA GLN A 351 -0.02 -2.88 19.42
C GLN A 351 1.13 -2.19 18.70
N ILE A 352 1.87 -1.33 19.40
CA ILE A 352 2.94 -0.53 18.79
C ILE A 352 4.11 -1.43 18.37
N GLU A 353 4.32 -2.54 19.07
CA GLU A 353 5.37 -3.52 18.80
C GLU A 353 5.15 -4.26 17.47
N ASP A 354 3.91 -4.29 16.98
CA ASP A 354 3.53 -4.97 15.73
C ASP A 354 3.64 -4.04 14.50
N LEU A 355 4.04 -2.79 14.70
CA LEU A 355 4.12 -1.78 13.64
C LEU A 355 5.36 -2.01 12.75
N GLU A 356 5.16 -2.40 11.49
CA GLU A 356 6.25 -2.55 10.51
C GLU A 356 6.35 -1.29 9.63
N ILE A 357 7.33 -0.44 9.88
CA ILE A 357 7.68 0.68 8.97
C ILE A 357 8.47 0.11 7.80
N ALA A 358 8.06 0.42 6.57
CA ALA A 358 8.76 -0.03 5.38
C ALA A 358 10.20 0.53 5.33
N GLU A 359 11.18 -0.35 5.23
CA GLU A 359 12.57 0.04 4.96
C GLU A 359 12.70 0.57 3.52
N GLU A 360 12.92 1.88 3.39
CA GLU A 360 13.02 2.56 2.09
C GLU A 360 14.28 3.44 2.03
N ILE A 361 14.93 3.46 0.86
CA ILE A 361 16.12 4.30 0.64
C ILE A 361 15.67 5.68 0.19
N ASN A 362 15.86 6.68 1.06
CA ASN A 362 15.62 8.09 0.77
C ASN A 362 16.86 8.75 0.16
N THR A 363 16.83 9.04 -1.14
CA THR A 363 17.95 9.69 -1.84
C THR A 363 18.23 11.11 -1.34
N ALA A 364 17.23 11.81 -0.79
CA ALA A 364 17.37 13.17 -0.26
C ALA A 364 18.31 13.25 0.96
N CYS A 365 18.41 12.17 1.74
CA CYS A 365 19.28 12.11 2.92
C CYS A 365 20.77 11.90 2.55
N ILE A 366 21.04 11.42 1.33
CA ILE A 366 22.41 11.15 0.86
C ILE A 366 23.06 12.45 0.34
N SER A 367 22.30 13.33 -0.32
CA SER A 367 22.82 14.59 -0.87
C SER A 367 23.18 15.62 0.19
N SER A 368 22.43 15.73 1.30
CA SER A 368 22.75 16.69 2.37
C SER A 368 24.06 16.38 3.10
N SER A 369 24.55 15.13 3.03
CA SER A 369 25.81 14.72 3.65
C SER A 369 27.06 14.98 2.80
N MET A 370 26.91 15.29 1.50
CA MET A 370 28.04 15.51 0.59
C MET A 370 28.26 16.97 0.20
N ASP A 371 27.31 17.88 0.49
CA ASP A 371 27.40 19.29 0.10
C ASP A 371 28.04 20.21 1.16
N THR A 372 28.51 19.68 2.29
CA THR A 372 29.13 20.49 3.37
C THR A 372 30.65 20.65 3.27
N GLU A 373 31.34 19.96 2.35
CA GLU A 373 32.80 20.08 2.19
C GLU A 373 33.20 20.45 0.76
N ALA A 374 32.86 21.66 0.35
CA ALA A 374 33.48 22.26 -0.84
C ALA A 374 33.55 23.79 -0.75
N SER A 375 34.25 24.33 0.26
CA SER A 375 34.93 25.61 0.08
C SER A 375 36.11 25.79 1.06
N LEU A 376 37.21 26.33 0.50
CA LEU A 376 38.41 26.92 1.13
C LEU A 376 39.66 26.04 1.26
N ASP A 377 40.50 26.20 0.24
CA ASP A 377 41.94 26.56 0.22
C ASP A 377 42.91 26.14 1.34
N ASN A 378 44.13 25.84 0.89
CA ASN A 378 45.23 25.14 1.56
C ASN A 378 45.95 25.96 2.64
N THR A 379 46.28 25.38 3.80
CA THR A 379 47.66 25.21 4.33
C THR A 379 47.69 24.48 5.70
N ASP A 380 48.61 23.51 5.78
CA ASP A 380 49.33 22.88 6.90
C ASP A 380 48.64 22.43 8.22
N ASP A 381 48.75 21.11 8.43
CA ASP A 381 49.00 20.34 9.66
C ASP A 381 48.36 20.78 10.98
N GLU A 382 47.19 20.19 11.28
CA GLU A 382 46.95 19.58 12.61
C GLU A 382 45.88 18.48 12.56
N GLN A 383 46.16 17.37 13.24
CA GLN A 383 45.42 16.11 13.26
C GLN A 383 44.03 16.25 13.91
N PRO A 384 42.92 15.74 13.32
CA PRO A 384 41.60 15.90 13.91
C PRO A 384 41.30 14.86 15.00
N LYS A 385 40.85 15.36 16.17
CA LYS A 385 40.24 14.58 17.26
C LYS A 385 38.87 14.04 16.82
N GLN A 386 38.68 12.72 16.96
CA GLN A 386 37.45 12.00 16.60
C GLN A 386 36.27 12.31 17.55
N PRO A 387 35.03 12.41 17.05
CA PRO A 387 33.82 12.28 17.88
C PRO A 387 33.49 10.79 18.08
N ILE A 388 33.81 10.32 19.27
CA ILE A 388 33.54 8.98 19.78
C ILE A 388 32.08 8.94 20.26
N LYS A 389 31.15 8.27 19.55
CA LYS A 389 30.15 7.35 20.18
C LYS A 389 29.08 6.70 19.28
N THR A 390 28.89 7.05 18.01
CA THR A 390 27.81 6.43 17.19
C THR A 390 28.27 5.55 16.03
N THR A 391 29.57 5.51 15.74
CA THR A 391 30.15 4.74 14.60
C THR A 391 30.50 3.28 14.94
N ILE A 392 30.38 2.85 16.21
CA ILE A 392 30.90 1.54 16.65
C ILE A 392 29.93 0.39 16.32
N VAL A 393 28.61 0.62 16.29
CA VAL A 393 27.63 -0.47 16.12
C VAL A 393 27.50 -0.92 14.66
N LEU A 394 27.60 0.00 13.70
CA LEU A 394 27.48 -0.31 12.25
C LEU A 394 28.75 -0.95 11.65
N LYS A 395 29.95 -0.61 12.16
CA LYS A 395 31.20 -1.24 11.71
C LYS A 395 31.37 -2.69 12.20
N ILE A 396 30.69 -3.08 13.27
CA ILE A 396 30.75 -4.46 13.78
C ILE A 396 29.96 -5.42 12.87
N GLN A 397 28.82 -5.00 12.32
CA GLN A 397 28.02 -5.86 11.43
C GLN A 397 28.63 -6.03 10.03
N GLN A 398 29.33 -5.03 9.50
CA GLN A 398 30.00 -5.14 8.19
C GLN A 398 31.30 -5.96 8.23
N ASN A 399 31.89 -6.20 9.41
CA ASN A 399 33.16 -6.91 9.57
C ASN A 399 33.03 -8.38 10.04
N ILE A 400 31.81 -8.89 10.24
CA ILE A 400 31.58 -10.29 10.66
C ILE A 400 32.19 -11.27 9.64
N GLY A 401 32.06 -10.99 8.33
CA GLY A 401 32.64 -11.83 7.28
C GLY A 401 34.17 -11.87 7.30
N VAL A 402 34.83 -10.73 7.60
CA VAL A 402 36.29 -10.64 7.68
C VAL A 402 36.84 -11.34 8.93
N ILE A 403 36.15 -11.19 10.06
CA ILE A 403 36.52 -11.85 11.32
C ILE A 403 36.35 -13.39 11.20
N ALA A 404 35.25 -13.84 10.58
CA ALA A 404 35.04 -15.26 10.32
C ALA A 404 36.10 -15.82 9.36
N ALA A 405 36.43 -15.11 8.28
CA ALA A 405 37.48 -15.52 7.35
C ALA A 405 38.87 -15.61 8.03
N PHE A 406 39.20 -14.65 8.91
CA PHE A 406 40.47 -14.65 9.64
C PHE A 406 40.55 -15.79 10.66
N ALA A 407 39.45 -16.08 11.36
CA ALA A 407 39.37 -17.20 12.30
C ALA A 407 39.53 -18.55 11.60
N VAL A 408 38.90 -18.73 10.43
CA VAL A 408 39.04 -19.94 9.61
C VAL A 408 40.47 -20.08 9.08
N ALA A 409 41.09 -18.99 8.63
CA ALA A 409 42.49 -19.01 8.17
C ALA A 409 43.48 -19.34 9.30
N ALA A 410 43.28 -18.78 10.49
CA ALA A 410 44.12 -19.07 11.67
C ALA A 410 43.96 -20.53 12.13
N LEU A 411 42.74 -21.06 12.14
CA LEU A 411 42.49 -22.49 12.43
C LEU A 411 43.12 -23.40 11.38
N ALA A 412 42.99 -23.08 10.09
CA ALA A 412 43.61 -23.84 9.01
C ALA A 412 45.14 -23.83 9.13
N ALA A 413 45.74 -22.67 9.45
CA ALA A 413 47.18 -22.56 9.67
C ALA A 413 47.62 -23.33 10.92
N GLY A 414 46.87 -23.27 12.02
CA GLY A 414 47.17 -24.01 13.24
C GLY A 414 47.07 -25.53 13.06
N ILE A 415 46.03 -26.01 12.37
CA ILE A 415 45.86 -27.43 12.03
C ILE A 415 46.97 -27.89 11.07
N SER A 416 47.33 -27.07 10.08
CA SER A 416 48.43 -27.38 9.16
C SER A 416 49.77 -27.44 9.90
N PHE A 417 50.04 -26.48 10.79
CA PHE A 417 51.26 -26.49 11.61
C PHE A 417 51.33 -27.72 12.52
N HIS A 418 50.20 -28.13 13.11
CA HIS A 418 50.14 -29.32 13.97
C HIS A 418 50.18 -30.64 13.17
N TYR A 419 49.76 -30.64 11.91
CA TYR A 419 49.82 -31.80 11.01
C TYR A 419 51.21 -32.01 10.40
N PHE A 420 52.01 -30.95 10.25
CA PHE A 420 53.38 -31.00 9.74
C PHE A 420 54.47 -31.00 10.84
N SER A 421 54.09 -31.02 12.12
CA SER A 421 55.03 -31.04 13.26
C SER A 421 55.13 -32.39 13.97
N ASP A 422 54.58 -33.47 13.39
CA ASP A 422 54.84 -34.87 13.79
C ASP A 422 55.75 -35.57 12.76
#